data_AF-A0A3A3GCW6-F1
#
_entry.id   AF-A0A3A3GCW6-F1
#
_cell.length_a   1.000
_cell.length_b   1.000
_cell.length_c   1.000
_cell.angle_alpha   90.00
_cell.angle_beta   90.00
_cell.angle_gamma   90.00
#
_symmetry.space_group_name_H-M   'P 1'
#
loop_
_entity.id
_entity.type
_entity.pdbx_description
1 polymer ?
#
loop_
_entity_poly.entity_id
_entity_poly.type
_entity_poly.pdbx_seq_one_letter_code
_entity_poly.pdbx_strand_id
1 'polypeptide(L)' 'MAQVLSIGELIQSYRHNRDMSLSQLAEMTGLHKGTISKIENGDVKR' A
#
# COMPACT_ATOMS: atom_id res chain seq x y z
N MET A 1 -16.54 -3.16 -17.25
CA MET A 1 -15.76 -4.37 -16.90
C MET A 1 -15.16 -4.14 -15.52
N ALA A 2 -15.32 -5.05 -14.57
CA ALA A 2 -14.71 -4.90 -13.26
C ALA A 2 -13.20 -5.17 -13.37
N GLN A 3 -12.37 -4.16 -13.12
CA GLN A 3 -10.93 -4.30 -13.08
C GLN A 3 -10.55 -4.97 -11.75
N VAL A 4 -9.92 -6.15 -11.81
CA VAL A 4 -9.41 -6.83 -10.62
C VAL A 4 -8.20 -6.04 -10.14
N LEU A 5 -8.34 -5.36 -9.01
CA LEU A 5 -7.24 -4.67 -8.35
C LEU A 5 -6.30 -5.69 -7.72
N SER A 6 -5.01 -5.47 -7.86
CA SER A 6 -3.98 -6.16 -7.09
C SER A 6 -4.07 -5.80 -5.61
N ILE A 7 -3.45 -6.61 -4.75
CA ILE A 7 -3.37 -6.35 -3.31
C ILE A 7 -2.69 -5.00 -3.03
N GLY A 8 -1.65 -4.63 -3.80
CA GLY A 8 -0.95 -3.36 -3.69
C GLY A 8 -1.88 -2.17 -3.97
N GLU A 9 -2.64 -2.24 -5.07
CA GLU A 9 -3.61 -1.21 -5.45
C GLU A 9 -4.75 -1.08 -4.43
N LEU A 10 -5.20 -2.19 -3.84
CA LEU A 10 -6.19 -2.18 -2.76
C LEU A 10 -5.65 -1.46 -1.52
N ILE A 11 -4.44 -1.81 -1.07
CA ILE A 11 -3.80 -1.18 0.09
C ILE A 11 -3.62 0.32 -0.16
N GLN A 12 -3.14 0.70 -1.34
CA GLN A 12 -2.99 2.10 -1.74
C GLN A 12 -4.33 2.84 -1.71
N SER A 13 -5.38 2.26 -2.28
CA SER A 13 -6.72 2.86 -2.30
C SER A 13 -7.26 3.08 -0.87
N TYR A 14 -7.18 2.07 0.01
CA TYR A 14 -7.61 2.22 1.40
C TYR A 14 -6.81 3.28 2.16
N ARG A 15 -5.51 3.38 1.90
CA ARG A 15 -4.65 4.40 2.51
C ARG A 15 -5.06 5.80 2.07
N HIS A 16 -5.29 6.01 0.76
CA HIS A 16 -5.71 7.31 0.23
C HIS A 16 -7.15 7.70 0.63
N ASN A 17 -8.08 6.74 0.68
CA ASN A 17 -9.45 6.99 1.15
C ASN A 17 -9.52 7.40 2.64
N ARG A 18 -8.41 7.21 3.38
CA ARG A 18 -8.25 7.62 4.78
C ARG A 18 -7.32 8.84 4.94
N ASP A 19 -6.96 9.52 3.84
CA ASP A 19 -6.00 10.62 3.80
C ASP A 19 -4.68 10.30 4.54
N MET A 20 -4.25 9.04 4.45
CA MET A 20 -3.11 8.53 5.20
C MET A 20 -1.85 8.56 4.35
N SER A 21 -0.73 8.98 4.94
CA SER A 21 0.60 8.89 4.33
C SER A 21 1.20 7.49 4.51
N LEU A 22 2.17 7.14 3.66
CA LEU A 22 2.95 5.91 3.82
C LEU A 22 3.67 5.83 5.19
N SER A 23 4.08 6.97 5.75
CA SER A 23 4.73 7.02 7.06
C SER A 23 3.77 6.67 8.21
N GLN A 24 2.53 7.16 8.14
CA GLN A 24 1.50 6.80 9.12
C GLN A 24 1.13 5.32 9.04
N LEU A 25 0.99 4.77 7.83
CA LEU A 25 0.76 3.34 7.67
C LEU A 25 1.94 2.49 8.18
N ALA A 26 3.17 2.95 7.96
CA ALA A 26 4.39 2.33 8.50
C ALA A 26 4.38 2.29 10.03
N GLU A 27 4.06 3.40 10.68
CA GLU A 27 3.99 3.50 12.14
C GLU A 27 2.90 2.58 12.71
N MET A 28 1.72 2.54 12.11
CA MET A 28 0.60 1.70 12.57
C MET A 28 0.85 0.20 12.42
N THR A 29 1.61 -0.20 11.40
CA THR A 29 1.86 -1.62 11.08
C THR A 29 3.19 -2.13 11.61
N GLY A 30 4.08 -1.22 12.05
CA GLY A 30 5.47 -1.54 12.36
C GLY A 30 6.31 -1.93 11.14
N LEU A 31 5.76 -1.79 9.92
CA LEU A 31 6.47 -2.09 8.68
C LEU A 31 7.29 -0.89 8.24
N HIS A 32 8.46 -1.15 7.64
CA HIS A 32 9.25 -0.07 7.06
C HIS A 32 8.50 0.59 5.88
N LYS A 33 8.52 1.93 5.82
CA LYS A 33 7.90 2.73 4.74
C LYS A 33 8.25 2.22 3.34
N GLY A 34 9.51 1.85 3.13
CA GLY A 34 9.99 1.31 1.86
C GLY A 34 9.37 -0.05 1.49
N THR A 35 9.02 -0.88 2.48
CA THR A 35 8.34 -2.16 2.27
C THR A 35 6.91 -1.93 1.79
N ILE A 36 6.18 -1.03 2.44
CA ILE A 36 4.81 -0.65 2.04
C ILE A 36 4.82 -0.07 0.62
N SER A 37 5.76 0.83 0.32
CA SER A 37 5.91 1.40 -1.02
C SER A 37 6.13 0.32 -2.09
N LYS A 38 7.00 -0.67 -1.83
CA LYS A 38 7.22 -1.79 -2.75
C LYS A 38 5.95 -2.63 -2.94
N ILE A 39 5.19 -2.85 -1.87
CA ILE A 39 3.90 -3.56 -1.95
C ILE A 39 2.89 -2.79 -2.80
N GLU A 40 2.70 -1.50 -2.54
CA GLU A 40 1.75 -0.66 -3.29
C GLU A 40 2.12 -0.54 -4.78
N ASN A 41 3.41 -0.49 -5.11
CA ASN A 41 3.89 -0.39 -6.49
C ASN A 41 4.09 -1.74 -7.20
N GLY A 42 3.77 -2.86 -6.55
CA GLY A 42 3.99 -4.21 -7.10
C GLY A 42 5.47 -4.61 -7.25
N ASP A 43 6.36 -3.86 -6.62
CA ASP A 43 7.83 -3.97 -6.68
C ASP A 43 8.38 -4.89 -5.56
N VAL A 44 7.60 -5.92 -5.24
CA VAL A 44 7.97 -6.99 -4.33
C VAL A 44 8.49 -8.13 -5.20
N LYS A 45 9.76 -8.52 -5.04
CA LYS A 45 10.31 -9.68 -5.75
C LYS A 45 9.37 -10.87 -5.51
N ARG A 46 8.82 -11.41 -6.60
CA ARG A 46 8.07 -12.68 -6.60
C ARG A 46 9.00 -13.83 -6.29
#